data_AF-A0A367LUA0-F1
#
_entry.id   AF-A0A367LUA0-F1
#
_cell.length_a   1.000
_cell.length_b   1.000
_cell.length_c   1.000
_cell.angle_alpha   90.00
_cell.angle_beta   90.00
_cell.angle_gamma   90.00
#
_symmetry.space_group_name_H-M   'P 1'
#
loop_
_entity.id
_entity.type
_entity.pdbx_description
1 polymer ?
#
loop_
_entity_poly.entity_id
_entity_poly.type
_entity_poly.pdbx_seq_one_letter_code
_entity_poly.pdbx_strand_id
1 'polypeptide(L)'
;GYSDVALLDGGLSGWRNAGGELFRDVNVPSKAFGELVEAERHTPSLAAEEVQALLDARADAVILDARRFDEYQTMSIPGGISVPGAELVLRVAEL
;
A
#
# COMPACT_ATOMS: atom_id res chain seq x y z
N GLY A 1 5.26 19.10 -31.35
CA GLY A 1 6.19 18.42 -30.42
C GLY A 1 6.12 19.07 -29.06
N TYR A 2 6.77 18.52 -28.04
CA TYR A 2 6.92 19.19 -26.74
C TYR A 2 7.77 20.46 -26.92
N SER A 3 7.27 21.62 -26.48
CA SER A 3 7.90 22.93 -26.69
C SER A 3 8.57 23.52 -25.45
N ASP A 4 8.33 22.94 -24.29
CA ASP A 4 8.88 23.38 -23.00
C ASP A 4 9.56 22.19 -22.33
N VAL A 5 10.87 22.07 -22.57
CA VAL A 5 11.68 20.95 -22.14
C VAL A 5 12.97 21.51 -21.54
N ALA A 6 13.33 21.01 -20.36
CA ALA A 6 14.55 21.36 -19.68
C ALA A 6 15.33 20.11 -19.24
N LEU A 7 16.63 20.28 -19.05
CA LEU A 7 17.49 19.28 -18.43
C LEU A 7 17.69 19.63 -16.95
N LEU A 8 17.72 18.61 -16.09
CA LEU A 8 18.07 18.77 -14.68
C LEU A 8 19.56 19.12 -14.56
N ASP A 9 19.86 20.28 -13.96
CA ASP A 9 21.24 20.74 -13.78
C ASP A 9 22.06 19.73 -12.95
N GLY A 10 23.24 19.33 -13.48
CA GLY A 10 24.08 18.28 -12.91
C GLY A 10 23.45 16.87 -12.84
N GLY A 11 22.25 16.67 -13.39
CA GLY A 11 21.51 15.41 -13.33
C GLY A 11 21.24 14.94 -11.89
N LEU A 12 21.16 13.62 -11.69
CA LEU A 12 20.93 13.03 -10.36
C LEU A 12 22.03 13.39 -9.35
N SER A 13 23.29 13.46 -9.81
CA SER A 13 24.41 13.90 -8.98
C SER A 13 24.27 15.36 -8.56
N GLY A 14 23.78 16.22 -9.46
CA GLY A 14 23.48 17.63 -9.18
C GLY A 14 22.44 17.78 -8.07
N TRP A 15 21.33 17.05 -8.16
CA TRP A 15 20.31 17.02 -7.11
C TRP A 15 20.87 16.64 -5.74
N ARG A 16 21.66 15.56 -5.68
CA ARG A 16 22.32 15.11 -4.45
C ARG A 16 23.28 16.16 -3.91
N ASN A 17 24.12 16.74 -4.77
CA ASN A 17 25.12 17.73 -4.39
C ASN A 17 24.49 19.05 -3.91
N ALA A 18 23.29 19.38 -4.41
CA ALA A 18 22.50 20.52 -3.95
C ALA A 18 21.77 20.27 -2.60
N GLY A 19 21.92 19.09 -1.99
CA GLY A 19 21.28 18.73 -0.72
C GLY A 19 19.85 18.19 -0.88
N GLY A 20 19.43 17.84 -2.10
CA GLY A 20 18.14 17.21 -2.34
C GLY A 20 18.09 15.76 -1.87
N GLU A 21 16.98 15.38 -1.22
CA GLU A 21 16.74 14.02 -0.75
C GLU A 21 16.55 13.05 -1.93
N LEU A 22 17.03 11.81 -1.78
CA LEU A 22 16.85 10.77 -2.79
C LEU A 22 16.05 9.62 -2.21
N PHE A 23 15.13 9.11 -3.01
CA PHE A 23 14.28 8.00 -2.64
C PHE A 23 14.59 6.78 -3.52
N ARG A 24 14.42 5.60 -2.93
CA ARG A 24 14.47 4.31 -3.62
C ARG A 24 13.07 3.73 -3.72
N ASP A 25 12.90 2.73 -4.59
CA ASP A 25 11.61 2.09 -4.90
C ASP A 25 10.70 2.97 -5.79
N VAL A 26 9.50 2.48 -6.08
CA VAL A 26 8.48 3.13 -6.91
C VAL A 26 7.29 3.55 -6.05
N ASN A 27 6.51 4.51 -6.56
CA ASN A 27 5.32 5.04 -5.89
C ASN A 27 5.62 5.64 -4.50
N VAL A 28 6.84 6.17 -4.31
CA VAL A 28 7.32 6.72 -3.03
C VAL A 28 6.34 7.71 -2.41
N PRO A 29 5.74 8.69 -3.13
CA PRO A 29 4.78 9.60 -2.52
C PRO A 29 3.56 8.89 -1.93
N SER A 30 3.02 7.89 -2.64
CA SER A 30 1.87 7.11 -2.17
C SER A 30 2.22 6.23 -0.97
N LYS A 31 3.39 5.58 -0.98
CA LYS A 31 3.85 4.75 0.14
C LYS A 31 4.14 5.59 1.38
N ALA A 32 4.89 6.69 1.22
CA ALA A 32 5.20 7.60 2.33
C ALA A 32 3.94 8.23 2.94
N PHE A 33 2.92 8.50 2.13
CA PHE A 33 1.63 8.97 2.64
C PHE A 33 0.90 7.90 3.47
N GLY A 34 0.98 6.63 3.09
CA GLY A 34 0.43 5.53 3.88
C GLY A 34 1.07 5.42 5.28
N GLU A 35 2.40 5.48 5.34
CA GLU A 35 3.15 5.49 6.62
C GLU A 35 2.77 6.70 7.49
N LEU A 36 2.61 7.87 6.88
CA LEU A 36 2.17 9.08 7.59
C LEU A 36 0.77 8.89 8.19
N VAL A 37 -0.16 8.27 7.46
CA VAL A 37 -1.51 8.00 7.97
C VAL A 37 -1.45 7.08 9.20
N GLU A 38 -0.63 6.03 9.19
CA GLU A 38 -0.45 5.16 10.36
C GLU A 38 0.15 5.93 11.54
N ALA A 39 1.20 6.73 11.31
CA ALA A 39 1.87 7.52 12.35
C ALA A 39 0.92 8.52 13.04
N GLU A 40 0.07 9.20 12.26
CA GLU A 40 -0.82 10.25 12.76
C GLU A 40 -2.16 9.72 13.31
N ARG A 41 -2.67 8.61 12.75
CA ARG A 41 -4.01 8.10 13.07
C ARG A 41 -3.99 6.81 13.88
N HIS A 42 -2.82 6.21 14.07
CA HIS A 42 -2.64 4.94 14.75
C HIS A 42 -3.61 3.89 14.20
N THR A 43 -3.63 3.76 12.87
CA THR A 43 -4.48 2.80 12.17
C THR A 43 -4.32 1.42 12.82
N PRO A 44 -5.41 0.80 13.33
CA PRO A 44 -5.30 -0.47 14.01
C PRO A 44 -4.69 -1.55 13.10
N SER A 45 -3.80 -2.36 13.67
CA SER A 45 -3.16 -3.49 13.00
C SER A 45 -3.13 -4.71 13.92
N LEU A 46 -3.07 -5.89 13.33
CA LEU A 46 -2.88 -7.17 14.02
C LEU A 46 -1.63 -7.84 13.47
N ALA A 47 -0.87 -8.51 14.34
CA ALA A 47 0.22 -9.37 13.92
C ALA A 47 -0.31 -10.58 13.13
N ALA A 48 0.55 -11.17 12.28
CA ALA A 48 0.17 -12.32 11.47
C ALA A 48 -0.26 -13.52 12.33
N GLU A 49 0.40 -13.71 13.48
CA GLU A 49 0.10 -14.77 14.45
C GLU A 49 -1.26 -14.57 15.11
N GLU A 50 -1.67 -13.31 15.35
CA GLU A 50 -2.99 -12.99 15.90
C GLU A 50 -4.09 -13.29 14.87
N VAL A 51 -3.86 -12.96 13.61
CA VAL A 51 -4.77 -13.32 12.51
C VAL A 51 -4.87 -14.84 12.35
N GLN A 52 -3.74 -15.57 12.43
CA GLN A 52 -3.73 -17.03 12.39
C GLN A 52 -4.54 -17.64 13.55
N ALA A 53 -4.40 -17.10 14.76
CA ALA A 53 -5.18 -17.57 15.91
C ALA A 53 -6.69 -17.36 15.73
N LEU A 54 -7.12 -16.26 15.10
CA LEU A 54 -8.53 -16.02 14.75
C LEU A 54 -9.05 -17.04 13.72
N LEU A 55 -8.23 -17.38 12.72
CA LEU A 55 -8.57 -18.40 11.73
C LEU A 55 -8.71 -19.78 12.38
N ASP A 56 -7.77 -20.16 13.24
CA ASP A 56 -7.78 -21.45 13.95
C ASP A 56 -8.99 -21.57 14.89
N ALA A 57 -9.37 -20.46 15.53
CA ALA A 57 -10.54 -20.37 16.39
C ALA A 57 -11.88 -20.29 15.62
N ARG A 58 -11.83 -20.16 14.28
CA ARG A 58 -13.02 -19.89 13.43
C ARG A 58 -13.80 -18.68 13.92
N ALA A 59 -13.08 -17.60 14.25
CA ALA A 59 -13.69 -16.35 14.64
C ALA A 59 -14.60 -15.82 13.52
N ASP A 60 -15.66 -15.09 13.91
CA ASP A 60 -16.54 -14.40 12.98
C ASP A 60 -15.83 -13.15 12.43
N ALA A 61 -14.99 -13.36 11.41
CA ALA A 61 -14.15 -12.34 10.82
C ALA A 61 -13.94 -12.60 9.31
N VAL A 62 -13.74 -11.51 8.56
CA VAL A 62 -13.43 -11.55 7.12
C VAL A 62 -12.06 -10.92 6.85
N ILE A 63 -11.32 -11.48 5.90
CA ILE A 63 -10.03 -10.95 5.44
C ILE A 63 -10.22 -10.37 4.04
N LEU A 64 -10.06 -9.05 3.90
CA LEU A 64 -10.26 -8.36 2.63
C LEU A 64 -8.91 -7.92 2.05
N ASP A 65 -8.61 -8.37 0.83
CA ASP A 65 -7.37 -8.03 0.12
C ASP A 65 -7.59 -6.82 -0.79
N ALA A 66 -6.93 -5.71 -0.46
CA ALA A 66 -7.08 -4.42 -1.13
C ALA A 66 -6.24 -4.26 -2.42
N ARG A 67 -5.43 -5.27 -2.77
CA ARG A 67 -4.56 -5.26 -3.96
C ARG A 67 -5.38 -5.45 -5.25
N ARG A 68 -4.69 -5.43 -6.40
CA ARG A 68 -5.34 -5.82 -7.67
C ARG A 68 -5.68 -7.30 -7.66
N PHE A 69 -6.68 -7.67 -8.46
CA PHE A 69 -7.14 -9.06 -8.55
C PHE A 69 -6.03 -10.03 -9.01
N ASP A 70 -5.16 -9.61 -9.94
CA ASP A 70 -4.01 -10.41 -10.39
C ASP A 70 -2.99 -10.68 -9.28
N GLU A 71 -2.79 -9.71 -8.38
CA GLU A 71 -1.88 -9.84 -7.23
C GLU A 71 -2.46 -10.81 -6.20
N TYR A 72 -3.78 -10.73 -5.94
CA TYR A 72 -4.51 -11.67 -5.09
C TYR A 72 -4.43 -13.11 -5.61
N GLN A 73 -4.54 -13.31 -6.93
CA GLN A 73 -4.44 -14.65 -7.53
C GLN A 73 -3.02 -15.23 -7.51
N THR A 74 -1.99 -14.38 -7.41
CA THR A 74 -0.60 -14.82 -7.30
C THR A 74 -0.33 -15.50 -5.95
N MET A 75 -0.83 -14.89 -4.87
CA MET A 75 -0.84 -15.42 -3.51
C MET A 75 -1.82 -14.63 -2.66
N SER A 76 -2.44 -15.27 -1.67
CA SER A 76 -3.36 -14.61 -0.75
C SER A 76 -3.36 -15.28 0.63
N ILE A 77 -3.86 -14.54 1.63
CA ILE A 77 -4.08 -15.08 2.98
C ILE A 77 -5.25 -16.08 2.93
N PRO A 78 -5.18 -17.23 3.65
CA PRO A 78 -6.27 -18.21 3.67
C PRO A 78 -7.63 -17.60 4.02
N GLY A 79 -8.65 -17.90 3.21
CA GLY A 79 -10.00 -17.34 3.39
C GLY A 79 -10.16 -15.88 2.92
N GLY A 80 -9.11 -15.27 2.37
CA GLY A 80 -9.15 -13.91 1.85
C GLY A 80 -10.15 -13.72 0.70
N ILE A 81 -10.76 -12.53 0.64
CA ILE A 81 -11.67 -12.10 -0.42
C ILE A 81 -11.04 -10.89 -1.12
N SER A 82 -10.94 -10.92 -2.45
CA SER A 82 -10.43 -9.78 -3.22
C SER A 82 -11.43 -8.63 -3.22
N VAL A 83 -11.03 -7.49 -2.64
CA VAL A 83 -11.81 -6.24 -2.65
C VAL A 83 -10.84 -5.08 -2.87
N PRO A 84 -10.50 -4.72 -4.13
CA PRO A 84 -9.55 -3.65 -4.43
C PRO A 84 -9.86 -2.37 -3.67
N GLY A 85 -8.84 -1.61 -3.24
CA GLY A 85 -8.99 -0.58 -2.21
C GLY A 85 -10.17 0.40 -2.37
N ALA A 86 -10.51 0.81 -3.61
CA ALA A 86 -11.64 1.70 -3.87
C ALA A 86 -13.02 1.05 -3.68
N GLU A 87 -13.10 -0.28 -3.72
CA GLU A 87 -14.32 -1.08 -3.52
C GLU A 87 -14.60 -1.39 -2.05
N LEU A 88 -13.62 -1.22 -1.13
CA LEU A 88 -13.76 -1.63 0.28
C LEU A 88 -15.00 -1.05 0.95
N VAL A 89 -15.17 0.27 0.90
CA VAL A 89 -16.31 0.95 1.52
C VAL A 89 -17.62 0.63 0.80
N LEU A 90 -17.57 0.36 -0.51
CA LEU A 90 -18.74 0.01 -1.30
C LEU A 90 -19.27 -1.40 -0.98
N ARG A 91 -18.37 -2.36 -0.74
CA ARG A 91 -18.70 -3.79 -0.67
C ARG A 91 -18.79 -4.36 0.73
N VAL A 92 -18.18 -3.74 1.74
CA VAL A 92 -18.09 -4.30 3.10
C VAL A 92 -19.45 -4.62 3.73
N ALA A 93 -20.53 -3.94 3.35
CA ALA A 93 -21.87 -4.19 3.89
C ALA A 93 -22.56 -5.44 3.32
N GLU A 94 -22.01 -6.05 2.27
CA GLU A 94 -22.55 -7.25 1.60
C GLU A 94 -21.87 -8.55 2.08
N LEU A 95 -20.86 -8.43 2.95
CA LEU A 95 -20.00 -9.52 3.44
C LEU A 95 -20.34 -9.87 4.88
#